data_AF-A0A1X2H6U8-F1
#
_entry.id   AF-A0A1X2H6U8-F1
#
_cell.length_a   1.000
_cell.length_b   1.000
_cell.length_c   1.000
_cell.angle_alpha   90.00
_cell.angle_beta   90.00
_cell.angle_gamma   90.00
#
_symmetry.space_group_name_H-M   'P 1'
#
loop_
_entity.id
_entity.type
_entity.pdbx_description
1 polymer ?
#
loop_
_entity_poly.entity_id
_entity_poly.type
_entity_poly.pdbx_seq_one_letter_code
_entity_poly.pdbx_strand_id
1 'polypeptide(L)'
;MKSILVQTDINGPPKNCTRYHIQLLLIFIGVKYSHAQVILDERLQTVQLALEQEATAAERHAVDLDDFLGRLREALLPFHYTNPLTDLRVAWDIVHRNRSVCIILGGTSGCGKSTLASLLARRIGITTVLSTDHLRSLLRSFDSEKKSNLLWASSYHAGEDLDTDNATIAGYEAQSQLMFDTLDKMLTAFAERKESLVIEGVALSVDNIRKLAEKHPHCIPLVIYISNEHKHSERFAIRAKYMTVAPRANKYIKYFDNIRLIQSHLCQQANQFLIPTVDNTNVDRSLAILHTTVVNVMSRLQSIGASSLVDPATGKLFILHEEYTKVYEATWSSKQMLRRIRQNSVRSRRQPTRASEIAAAESCGSGQEQASCSPGEEEDADEEDASDQEEEPPGTHDMSAAQQISSSPLGVIQMHQTGLKAASRF
;
A
#
# COMPACT_ATOMS: atom_id res chain seq x y z
N MET A 1 -3.85 31.60 -0.75
CA MET A 1 -3.05 31.67 0.50
C MET A 1 -1.59 31.85 0.14
N LYS A 2 -0.88 32.83 0.74
CA LYS A 2 0.58 32.96 0.55
C LYS A 2 1.28 31.80 1.25
N SER A 3 2.42 31.37 0.73
CA SER A 3 3.19 30.31 1.33
C SER A 3 3.92 30.80 2.59
N ILE A 4 4.07 29.92 3.59
CA ILE A 4 4.70 30.22 4.88
C ILE A 4 6.16 29.75 4.80
N LEU A 5 7.11 30.64 5.11
CA LEU A 5 8.51 30.25 5.24
C LEU A 5 8.74 29.67 6.63
N VAL A 6 9.24 28.44 6.69
CA VAL A 6 9.50 27.72 7.95
C VAL A 6 10.99 27.47 8.09
N GLN A 7 11.59 27.98 9.16
CA GLN A 7 12.97 27.75 9.54
C GLN A 7 13.07 26.40 10.25
N THR A 8 13.93 25.51 9.75
CA THR A 8 14.11 24.15 10.31
C THR A 8 15.48 23.91 10.94
N ASP A 9 16.47 24.73 10.57
CA ASP A 9 17.82 24.74 11.12
C ASP A 9 18.28 26.20 11.10
N ILE A 10 18.93 26.67 12.16
CA ILE A 10 19.43 28.05 12.31
C ILE A 10 20.30 28.47 11.12
N ASN A 11 21.06 27.53 10.52
CA ASN A 11 21.98 27.83 9.41
C ASN A 11 21.46 27.41 8.02
N GLY A 12 20.29 26.77 7.95
CA GLY A 12 19.71 26.28 6.69
C GLY A 12 18.79 27.31 6.01
N PRO A 13 18.55 27.21 4.69
CA PRO A 13 17.53 28.01 4.04
C PRO A 13 16.13 27.62 4.55
N PRO A 14 15.21 28.59 4.74
CA PRO A 14 13.85 28.28 5.16
C PRO A 14 13.12 27.47 4.09
N LYS A 15 12.30 26.51 4.55
CA LYS A 15 11.47 25.71 3.66
C LYS A 15 10.16 26.44 3.35
N ASN A 16 9.77 26.37 2.08
CA ASN A 16 8.53 26.98 1.64
C ASN A 16 7.34 26.05 1.88
N CYS A 17 6.54 26.32 2.91
CA CYS A 17 5.36 25.55 3.28
C CYS A 17 4.12 26.12 2.58
N THR A 18 3.58 25.38 1.61
CA THR A 18 2.38 25.77 0.86
C THR A 18 1.14 25.17 1.50
N ARG A 19 -0.05 25.64 1.09
CA ARG A 19 -1.33 25.01 1.47
C ARG A 19 -1.33 23.50 1.21
N TYR A 20 -0.73 23.07 0.11
CA TYR A 20 -0.60 21.66 -0.25
C TYR A 20 0.25 20.88 0.77
N HIS A 21 1.41 21.41 1.17
CA HIS A 21 2.24 20.76 2.19
C HIS A 21 1.48 20.58 3.50
N ILE A 22 0.75 21.60 3.95
CA ILE A 22 -0.01 21.54 5.20
C ILE A 22 -1.15 20.53 5.09
N GLN A 23 -1.84 20.49 3.96
CA GLN A 23 -2.83 19.45 3.70
C GLN A 23 -2.24 18.04 3.81
N LEU A 24 -1.06 17.81 3.26
CA LEU A 24 -0.37 16.53 3.38
C LEU A 24 0.01 16.21 4.84
N LEU A 25 0.49 17.19 5.62
CA LEU A 25 0.78 16.99 7.05
C LEU A 25 -0.47 16.53 7.81
N LEU A 26 -1.60 17.20 7.58
CA LEU A 26 -2.87 16.89 8.22
C LEU A 26 -3.38 15.50 7.82
N ILE A 27 -3.34 15.18 6.52
CA ILE A 27 -3.75 13.86 6.01
C ILE A 27 -2.87 12.75 6.62
N PHE A 28 -1.54 12.95 6.64
CA PHE A 28 -0.57 12.01 7.19
C PHE A 28 -0.92 11.61 8.63
N ILE A 29 -1.24 12.57 9.50
CA ILE A 29 -1.61 12.29 10.91
C ILE A 29 -3.06 11.79 11.08
N GLY A 30 -3.79 11.57 9.98
CA GLY A 30 -5.13 10.97 9.98
C GLY A 30 -6.28 11.98 10.11
N VAL A 31 -6.05 13.26 9.87
CA VAL A 31 -7.11 14.27 9.84
C VAL A 31 -7.99 14.05 8.62
N LYS A 32 -9.31 13.96 8.85
CA LYS A 32 -10.30 13.86 7.78
C LYS A 32 -10.16 15.01 6.79
N TYR A 33 -10.28 14.70 5.50
CA TYR A 33 -10.19 15.69 4.42
C TYR A 33 -11.09 16.91 4.65
N SER A 34 -12.34 16.70 5.06
CA SER A 34 -13.28 17.80 5.34
C SER A 34 -12.83 18.70 6.49
N HIS A 35 -12.24 18.15 7.56
CA HIS A 35 -11.70 18.95 8.65
C HIS A 35 -10.43 19.68 8.20
N ALA A 36 -9.58 19.02 7.41
CA ALA A 36 -8.37 19.64 6.86
C ALA A 36 -8.73 20.87 6.01
N GLN A 37 -9.76 20.81 5.15
CA GLN A 37 -10.18 21.97 4.37
C GLN A 37 -10.62 23.15 5.27
N VAL A 38 -11.45 22.90 6.28
CA VAL A 38 -11.87 23.95 7.23
C VAL A 38 -10.67 24.56 7.97
N ILE A 39 -9.70 23.74 8.40
CA ILE A 39 -8.47 24.23 9.03
C ILE A 39 -7.67 25.12 8.07
N LEU A 40 -7.50 24.68 6.82
CA LEU A 40 -6.75 25.39 5.79
C LEU A 40 -7.43 26.71 5.37
N ASP A 41 -8.76 26.78 5.39
CA ASP A 41 -9.55 27.95 4.98
C ASP A 41 -9.74 28.97 6.10
N GLU A 42 -10.20 28.53 7.27
CA GLU A 42 -10.64 29.45 8.33
C GLU A 42 -9.56 29.72 9.38
N ARG A 43 -8.75 28.70 9.71
CA ARG A 43 -7.83 28.77 10.85
C ARG A 43 -6.42 29.12 10.44
N LEU A 44 -6.01 28.74 9.24
CA LEU A 44 -4.64 28.96 8.81
C LEU A 44 -4.33 30.43 8.55
N GLN A 45 -5.34 31.23 8.17
CA GLN A 45 -5.20 32.67 8.10
C GLN A 45 -5.00 33.29 9.49
N THR A 46 -5.58 32.71 10.53
CA THR A 46 -5.34 33.12 11.94
C THR A 46 -3.92 32.75 12.38
N VAL A 47 -3.45 31.54 12.03
CA VAL A 47 -2.06 31.12 12.28
C VAL A 47 -1.09 32.06 11.57
N GLN A 48 -1.33 32.38 10.30
CA GLN A 48 -0.49 33.29 9.54
C GLN A 48 -0.50 34.71 10.12
N LEU A 49 -1.65 35.25 10.47
CA LEU A 49 -1.76 36.58 11.09
C LEU A 49 -1.06 36.64 12.46
N ALA A 50 -1.18 35.60 13.28
CA ALA A 50 -0.51 35.55 14.58
C ALA A 50 1.02 35.49 14.42
N LEU A 51 1.51 34.75 13.42
CA LEU A 51 2.93 34.69 13.07
C LEU A 51 3.44 36.03 12.51
N GLU A 52 2.63 36.73 11.71
CA GLU A 52 2.96 38.06 11.18
C GLU A 52 2.94 39.16 12.25
N GLN A 53 2.10 39.05 13.29
CA GLN A 53 2.00 40.01 14.39
C GLN A 53 3.16 39.92 15.39
N GLU A 54 3.75 38.74 15.57
CA GLU A 54 4.93 38.52 16.42
C GLU A 54 6.24 38.87 15.71
N ALA A 55 6.24 38.96 14.38
CA ALA A 55 7.40 39.35 13.58
C ALA A 55 7.60 40.87 13.60
N THR A 56 8.65 41.36 14.26
CA THR A 56 9.06 42.77 14.18
C THR A 56 9.44 43.16 12.75
N ALA A 57 9.02 44.36 12.34
CA ALA A 57 8.85 44.86 10.96
C ALA A 57 10.09 44.94 10.04
N ALA A 58 11.23 44.32 10.35
CA ALA A 58 12.48 44.54 9.61
C ALA A 58 12.85 43.45 8.58
N GLU A 59 12.46 42.19 8.77
CA GLU A 59 12.88 41.11 7.87
C GLU A 59 11.73 40.10 7.71
N ARG A 60 11.52 39.57 6.49
CA ARG A 60 10.56 38.49 6.22
C ARG A 60 10.99 37.24 6.99
N HIS A 61 10.67 37.19 8.27
CA HIS A 61 11.16 36.16 9.19
C HIS A 61 10.46 34.85 8.87
N ALA A 62 11.27 33.83 8.57
CA ALA A 62 10.81 32.47 8.59
C ALA A 62 10.43 32.08 10.01
N VAL A 63 9.36 31.31 10.14
CA VAL A 63 8.80 30.87 11.42
C VAL A 63 9.51 29.61 11.87
N ASP A 64 9.86 29.51 13.16
CA ASP A 64 10.45 28.28 13.68
C ASP A 64 9.53 27.07 13.50
N LEU A 65 10.11 25.91 13.20
CA LEU A 65 9.34 24.69 12.95
C LEU A 65 8.46 24.30 14.15
N ASP A 66 8.96 24.39 15.38
CA ASP A 66 8.21 23.97 16.55
C ASP A 66 7.05 24.91 16.85
N ASP A 67 7.24 26.21 16.64
CA ASP A 67 6.16 27.20 16.74
C ASP A 67 5.09 26.97 15.67
N PHE A 68 5.52 26.71 14.43
CA PHE A 68 4.61 26.39 13.33
C PHE A 68 3.78 25.12 13.62
N LEU A 69 4.42 24.03 14.03
CA LEU A 69 3.73 22.77 14.36
C LEU A 69 2.87 22.91 15.62
N GLY A 70 3.30 23.71 16.60
CA GLY A 70 2.55 24.02 17.81
C GLY A 70 1.22 24.71 17.49
N ARG A 71 1.25 25.73 16.62
CA ARG A 71 0.04 26.42 16.15
C ARG A 71 -0.85 25.51 15.31
N LEU A 72 -0.27 24.65 14.48
CA LEU A 72 -1.05 23.67 13.72
C LEU A 72 -1.77 22.68 14.65
N ARG A 73 -1.11 22.26 15.74
CA ARG A 73 -1.72 21.43 16.79
C ARG A 73 -2.86 22.14 17.50
N GLU A 74 -2.74 23.43 17.80
CA GLU A 74 -3.82 24.21 18.40
C GLU A 74 -5.04 24.31 17.49
N ALA A 75 -4.83 24.52 16.18
CA ALA A 75 -5.90 24.55 15.19
C ALA A 75 -6.65 23.21 15.07
N LEU A 76 -6.04 22.11 15.51
CA LEU A 76 -6.61 20.77 15.50
C LEU A 76 -7.50 20.45 16.72
N LEU A 77 -7.31 21.14 17.85
CA LEU A 77 -8.04 20.90 19.09
C LEU A 77 -9.58 21.02 18.97
N PRO A 78 -10.14 22.02 18.25
CA PRO A 78 -11.59 22.13 18.06
C PRO A 78 -12.22 20.92 17.34
N PHE A 79 -11.42 20.15 16.62
CA PHE A 79 -11.83 18.94 15.91
C PHE A 79 -11.57 17.65 16.72
N HIS A 80 -11.15 17.77 17.98
CA HIS A 80 -10.82 16.68 18.89
C HIS A 80 -9.65 15.79 18.46
N TYR A 81 -8.76 16.30 17.61
CA TYR A 81 -7.49 15.62 17.36
C TYR A 81 -6.51 15.95 18.49
N THR A 82 -5.88 14.91 19.04
CA THR A 82 -4.98 14.98 20.20
C THR A 82 -3.61 14.39 19.88
N ASN A 83 -3.24 14.40 18.59
CA ASN A 83 -1.95 13.90 18.12
C ASN A 83 -0.80 14.60 18.85
N PRO A 84 0.23 13.86 19.30
CA PRO A 84 1.43 14.46 19.86
C PRO A 84 2.16 15.29 18.80
N LEU A 85 2.96 16.26 19.24
CA LEU A 85 3.77 17.09 18.35
C LEU A 85 4.75 16.26 17.52
N THR A 86 5.18 15.10 18.05
CA THR A 86 6.03 14.14 17.37
C THR A 86 5.39 13.58 16.10
N ASP A 87 4.07 13.35 16.07
CA ASP A 87 3.38 12.90 14.85
C ASP A 87 3.47 13.96 13.74
N LEU A 88 3.32 15.23 14.11
CA LEU A 88 3.44 16.37 13.19
C LEU A 88 4.88 16.56 12.71
N ARG A 89 5.89 16.32 13.56
CA ARG A 89 7.31 16.33 13.17
C ARG A 89 7.64 15.20 12.20
N VAL A 90 7.17 13.98 12.47
CA VAL A 90 7.30 12.86 11.53
C VAL A 90 6.65 13.20 10.19
N ALA A 91 5.42 13.73 10.23
CA ALA A 91 4.70 14.14 9.02
C ALA A 91 5.51 15.16 8.22
N TRP A 92 6.10 16.15 8.91
CA TRP A 92 6.97 17.14 8.31
C TRP A 92 8.16 16.51 7.59
N ASP A 93 8.83 15.57 8.25
CA ASP A 93 10.00 14.90 7.70
C ASP A 93 9.68 14.07 6.46
N ILE A 94 8.51 13.42 6.41
CA ILE A 94 8.06 12.65 5.24
C ILE A 94 7.64 13.57 4.10
N VAL A 95 6.80 14.57 4.37
CA VAL A 95 6.28 15.50 3.35
C VAL A 95 7.41 16.28 2.67
N HIS A 96 8.43 16.69 3.43
CA HIS A 96 9.57 17.45 2.91
C HIS A 96 10.78 16.59 2.55
N ARG A 97 10.60 15.26 2.42
CA ARG A 97 11.65 14.29 2.05
C ARG A 97 12.93 14.41 2.89
N ASN A 98 12.82 14.77 4.17
CA ASN A 98 13.94 14.68 5.11
C ASN A 98 14.25 13.22 5.45
N ARG A 99 13.21 12.39 5.47
CA ARG A 99 13.20 10.96 5.78
C ARG A 99 12.22 10.26 4.83
N SER A 100 12.41 8.95 4.64
CA SER A 100 11.45 8.08 3.96
C SER A 100 10.99 6.93 4.84
N VAL A 101 9.86 6.34 4.47
CA VAL A 101 9.33 5.12 5.06
C VAL A 101 9.03 4.11 3.96
N CYS A 102 9.38 2.85 4.22
CA CYS A 102 8.95 1.73 3.40
C CYS A 102 7.92 0.92 4.20
N ILE A 103 6.73 0.72 3.66
CA ILE A 103 5.70 -0.12 4.30
C ILE A 103 5.58 -1.40 3.48
N ILE A 104 5.75 -2.56 4.11
CA ILE A 104 5.63 -3.85 3.43
C ILE A 104 4.35 -4.55 3.90
N LEU A 105 3.48 -4.91 2.96
CA LEU A 105 2.25 -5.65 3.19
C LEU A 105 2.37 -7.04 2.55
N GLY A 106 2.80 -8.02 3.35
CA GLY A 106 2.83 -9.44 2.96
C GLY A 106 1.46 -10.12 3.14
N GLY A 107 1.29 -11.29 2.55
CA GLY A 107 0.09 -12.12 2.71
C GLY A 107 -0.26 -12.88 1.44
N THR A 108 -1.32 -13.68 1.44
CA THR A 108 -1.63 -14.58 0.31
C THR A 108 -2.60 -13.97 -0.69
N SER A 109 -2.92 -14.70 -1.77
CA SER A 109 -3.90 -14.25 -2.74
C SER A 109 -5.28 -14.04 -2.08
N GLY A 110 -6.07 -13.08 -2.56
CA GLY A 110 -7.45 -12.85 -2.08
C GLY A 110 -7.59 -12.16 -0.71
N CYS A 111 -6.51 -11.90 0.04
CA CYS A 111 -6.64 -11.23 1.36
C CYS A 111 -6.81 -9.69 1.29
N GLY A 112 -6.82 -9.09 0.09
CA GLY A 112 -7.12 -7.67 -0.11
C GLY A 112 -5.92 -6.71 0.10
N LYS A 113 -4.69 -7.20 -0.08
CA LYS A 113 -3.44 -6.42 0.07
C LYS A 113 -3.39 -5.21 -0.83
N SER A 114 -3.58 -5.36 -2.14
CA SER A 114 -3.50 -4.26 -3.11
C SER A 114 -4.50 -3.14 -2.79
N THR A 115 -5.73 -3.48 -2.39
CA THR A 115 -6.73 -2.50 -1.95
C THR A 115 -6.28 -1.78 -0.68
N LEU A 116 -5.80 -2.51 0.34
CA LEU A 116 -5.29 -1.90 1.57
C LEU A 116 -4.05 -1.04 1.31
N ALA A 117 -3.14 -1.47 0.44
CA ALA A 117 -1.93 -0.77 0.07
C ALA A 117 -2.25 0.59 -0.55
N SER A 118 -3.14 0.63 -1.55
CA SER A 118 -3.55 1.87 -2.21
C SER A 118 -4.28 2.82 -1.25
N LEU A 119 -5.18 2.29 -0.41
CA LEU A 119 -5.87 3.10 0.59
C LEU A 119 -4.92 3.64 1.66
N LEU A 120 -3.97 2.82 2.13
CA LEU A 120 -2.97 3.21 3.13
C LEU A 120 -2.02 4.26 2.56
N ALA A 121 -1.51 4.05 1.35
CA ALA A 121 -0.63 4.99 0.66
C ALA A 121 -1.32 6.36 0.50
N ARG A 122 -2.57 6.38 0.02
CA ARG A 122 -3.38 7.60 -0.07
C ARG A 122 -3.58 8.26 1.28
N ARG A 123 -3.79 7.48 2.35
CA ARG A 123 -4.04 8.00 3.70
C ARG A 123 -2.78 8.56 4.37
N ILE A 124 -1.60 8.04 4.03
CA ILE A 124 -0.31 8.55 4.51
C ILE A 124 0.21 9.67 3.60
N GLY A 125 -0.27 9.76 2.35
CA GLY A 125 0.27 10.70 1.36
C GLY A 125 1.50 10.15 0.62
N ILE A 126 1.64 8.82 0.57
CA ILE A 126 2.64 8.14 -0.26
C ILE A 126 2.05 7.93 -1.66
N THR A 127 2.77 8.35 -2.70
CA THR A 127 2.32 8.24 -4.09
C THR A 127 2.65 6.88 -4.70
N THR A 128 3.71 6.24 -4.23
CA THR A 128 4.27 5.05 -4.86
C THR A 128 3.80 3.78 -4.15
N VAL A 129 3.04 2.95 -4.88
CA VAL A 129 2.64 1.60 -4.46
C VAL A 129 3.18 0.61 -5.49
N LEU A 130 3.93 -0.38 -5.04
CA LEU A 130 4.55 -1.40 -5.89
C LEU A 130 4.09 -2.79 -5.48
N SER A 131 3.76 -3.62 -6.47
CA SER A 131 3.41 -5.02 -6.25
C SER A 131 4.60 -5.92 -6.55
N THR A 132 4.82 -6.95 -5.74
CA THR A 132 5.81 -7.98 -6.06
C THR A 132 5.48 -8.71 -7.36
N ASP A 133 4.20 -8.80 -7.75
CA ASP A 133 3.84 -9.43 -9.03
C ASP A 133 4.42 -8.68 -10.23
N HIS A 134 4.52 -7.35 -10.17
CA HIS A 134 5.22 -6.58 -11.20
C HIS A 134 6.71 -6.91 -11.25
N LEU A 135 7.36 -7.07 -10.09
CA LEU A 135 8.77 -7.48 -10.04
C LEU A 135 8.98 -8.87 -10.62
N ARG A 136 8.07 -9.80 -10.31
CA ARG A 136 8.10 -11.15 -10.84
C ARG A 136 7.94 -11.12 -12.37
N SER A 137 7.03 -10.29 -12.89
CA SER A 137 6.87 -10.06 -14.33
C SER A 137 8.14 -9.48 -14.98
N LEU A 138 8.79 -8.50 -14.34
CA LEU A 138 10.08 -7.97 -14.80
C LEU A 138 11.18 -9.03 -14.78
N LEU A 139 11.25 -9.89 -13.76
CA LEU A 139 12.23 -10.97 -13.73
C LEU A 139 11.99 -12.01 -14.84
N ARG A 140 10.72 -12.30 -15.17
CA ARG A 140 10.35 -13.18 -16.29
C ARG A 140 10.83 -12.65 -17.64
N SER A 141 10.85 -11.34 -17.87
CA SER A 141 11.32 -10.77 -19.14
C SER A 141 12.83 -10.96 -19.36
N PHE A 142 13.60 -11.16 -18.29
CA PHE A 142 15.02 -11.50 -18.35
C PHE A 142 15.30 -13.02 -18.35
N ASP A 143 14.28 -13.86 -18.11
CA ASP A 143 14.35 -15.33 -18.20
C ASP A 143 13.57 -15.84 -19.41
N SER A 144 14.01 -15.42 -20.61
CA SER A 144 13.35 -15.73 -21.89
C SER A 144 13.27 -17.22 -22.21
N GLU A 145 14.15 -18.03 -21.61
CA GLU A 145 14.18 -19.49 -21.79
C GLU A 145 13.32 -20.25 -20.77
N LYS A 146 12.57 -19.55 -19.89
CA LYS A 146 11.77 -20.13 -18.81
C LYS A 146 12.56 -21.12 -17.94
N LYS A 147 13.86 -20.88 -17.74
CA LYS A 147 14.73 -21.80 -17.01
C LYS A 147 14.35 -21.90 -15.53
N SER A 148 13.66 -20.90 -14.99
CA SER A 148 13.15 -20.90 -13.62
C SER A 148 11.65 -21.19 -13.57
N ASN A 149 11.25 -22.47 -13.45
CA ASN A 149 9.85 -22.87 -13.24
C ASN A 149 9.17 -22.08 -12.09
N LEU A 150 9.94 -21.70 -11.07
CA LEU A 150 9.48 -20.94 -9.91
C LEU A 150 9.03 -19.51 -10.22
N LEU A 151 9.63 -18.82 -11.21
CA LEU A 151 9.18 -17.47 -11.59
C LEU A 151 7.86 -17.52 -12.37
N TRP A 152 7.67 -18.58 -13.16
CA TRP A 152 6.49 -18.77 -14.00
C TRP A 152 5.30 -19.38 -13.24
N ALA A 153 5.55 -20.16 -12.19
CA ALA A 153 4.50 -20.68 -11.32
C ALA A 153 3.81 -19.58 -10.47
N SER A 154 2.53 -19.78 -10.16
CA SER A 154 1.85 -19.01 -9.10
C SER A 154 2.41 -19.39 -7.73
N SER A 155 2.42 -18.46 -6.77
CA SER A 155 3.00 -18.70 -5.43
C SER A 155 2.42 -19.91 -4.69
N TYR A 156 1.14 -20.23 -4.92
CA TYR A 156 0.44 -21.38 -4.35
C TYR A 156 0.63 -22.71 -5.11
N HIS A 157 1.39 -22.69 -6.20
CA HIS A 157 1.68 -23.84 -7.07
C HIS A 157 3.19 -24.02 -7.30
N ALA A 158 4.03 -23.10 -6.81
CA ALA A 158 5.48 -23.12 -7.02
C ALA A 158 6.18 -24.39 -6.50
N GLY A 159 5.48 -25.23 -5.74
CA GLY A 159 6.00 -26.49 -5.22
C GLY A 159 5.54 -27.76 -5.92
N GLU A 160 4.66 -27.73 -6.92
CA GLU A 160 4.07 -28.98 -7.46
C GLU A 160 5.11 -29.98 -8.00
N ASP A 161 6.28 -29.49 -8.46
CA ASP A 161 7.37 -30.32 -8.95
C ASP A 161 8.30 -30.86 -7.82
N LEU A 162 8.04 -30.51 -6.56
CA LEU A 162 8.86 -30.91 -5.40
C LEU A 162 8.25 -32.14 -4.72
N ASP A 163 9.00 -33.24 -4.66
CA ASP A 163 8.61 -34.47 -3.96
C ASP A 163 8.89 -34.34 -2.44
N THR A 164 8.11 -33.51 -1.75
CA THR A 164 8.21 -33.30 -0.30
C THR A 164 6.84 -33.08 0.35
N ASP A 165 6.67 -33.52 1.60
CA ASP A 165 5.40 -33.34 2.35
C ASP A 165 4.99 -31.86 2.51
N ASN A 166 5.94 -30.93 2.35
CA ASN A 166 5.73 -29.48 2.44
C ASN A 166 6.02 -28.75 1.11
N ALA A 167 5.85 -29.44 -0.02
CA ALA A 167 6.14 -28.95 -1.36
C ALA A 167 5.63 -27.51 -1.60
N THR A 168 4.38 -27.23 -1.26
CA THR A 168 3.76 -25.90 -1.39
C THR A 168 4.54 -24.80 -0.65
N ILE A 169 4.95 -25.06 0.60
CA ILE A 169 5.69 -24.09 1.41
C ILE A 169 7.13 -23.94 0.90
N ALA A 170 7.78 -25.05 0.55
CA ALA A 170 9.14 -25.03 0.01
C ALA A 170 9.22 -24.25 -1.31
N GLY A 171 8.28 -24.49 -2.23
CA GLY A 171 8.17 -23.75 -3.49
C GLY A 171 7.85 -22.27 -3.27
N TYR A 172 6.99 -21.97 -2.30
CA TYR A 172 6.69 -20.60 -1.89
C TYR A 172 7.94 -19.84 -1.38
N GLU A 173 8.69 -20.45 -0.47
CA GLU A 173 9.91 -19.85 0.10
C GLU A 173 10.99 -19.68 -0.97
N ALA A 174 11.17 -20.67 -1.83
CA ALA A 174 12.10 -20.60 -2.95
C ALA A 174 11.73 -19.48 -3.94
N GLN A 175 10.44 -19.34 -4.30
CA GLN A 175 9.98 -18.24 -5.15
C GLN A 175 10.24 -16.88 -4.49
N SER A 176 9.97 -16.75 -3.18
CA SER A 176 10.25 -15.49 -2.48
C SER A 176 11.74 -15.15 -2.49
N GLN A 177 12.62 -16.14 -2.29
CA GLN A 177 14.07 -15.96 -2.27
C GLN A 177 14.61 -15.43 -3.61
N LEU A 178 14.05 -15.85 -4.74
CA LEU A 178 14.43 -15.34 -6.07
C LEU A 178 14.21 -13.83 -6.23
N MET A 179 13.25 -13.27 -5.49
CA MET A 179 12.88 -11.87 -5.59
C MET A 179 13.64 -10.96 -4.64
N PHE A 180 14.36 -11.55 -3.68
CA PHE A 180 14.99 -10.83 -2.58
C PHE A 180 16.00 -9.77 -3.07
N ASP A 181 16.93 -10.14 -3.95
CA ASP A 181 17.98 -9.21 -4.41
C ASP A 181 17.42 -8.00 -5.16
N THR A 182 16.36 -8.23 -5.95
CA THR A 182 15.68 -7.16 -6.68
C THR A 182 14.91 -6.23 -5.74
N LEU A 183 14.22 -6.79 -4.75
CA LEU A 183 13.55 -6.03 -3.70
C LEU A 183 14.55 -5.18 -2.90
N ASP A 184 15.67 -5.77 -2.49
CA ASP A 184 16.71 -5.09 -1.71
C ASP A 184 17.31 -3.90 -2.48
N LYS A 185 17.66 -4.11 -3.76
CA LYS A 185 18.15 -3.04 -4.64
C LYS A 185 17.13 -1.93 -4.82
N MET A 186 15.86 -2.28 -5.00
CA MET A 186 14.78 -1.30 -5.13
C MET A 186 14.64 -0.47 -3.85
N LEU A 187 14.55 -1.11 -2.69
CA LEU A 187 14.43 -0.41 -1.41
C LEU A 187 15.62 0.52 -1.16
N THR A 188 16.84 0.06 -1.47
CA THR A 188 18.06 0.87 -1.39
C THR A 188 17.93 2.13 -2.25
N ALA A 189 17.52 1.99 -3.52
CA ALA A 189 17.39 3.13 -4.44
C ALA A 189 16.34 4.16 -3.98
N PHE A 190 15.23 3.72 -3.39
CA PHE A 190 14.22 4.62 -2.83
C PHE A 190 14.70 5.30 -1.54
N ALA A 191 15.44 4.58 -0.68
CA ALA A 191 16.03 5.12 0.52
C ALA A 191 17.05 6.22 0.21
N GLU A 192 17.93 6.00 -0.78
CA GLU A 192 18.91 6.99 -1.25
C GLU A 192 18.24 8.26 -1.78
N ARG A 193 17.09 8.13 -2.46
CA ARG A 193 16.28 9.27 -2.94
C ARG A 193 15.40 9.90 -1.86
N LYS A 194 15.38 9.36 -0.64
CA LYS A 194 14.44 9.74 0.44
C LYS A 194 12.99 9.72 -0.01
N GLU A 195 12.62 8.73 -0.82
CA GLU A 195 11.26 8.52 -1.30
C GLU A 195 10.58 7.43 -0.50
N SER A 196 9.35 7.71 -0.04
CA SER A 196 8.54 6.73 0.67
C SER A 196 7.78 5.85 -0.31
N LEU A 197 7.54 4.60 0.07
CA LEU A 197 6.86 3.62 -0.79
C LEU A 197 6.09 2.59 0.02
N VAL A 198 5.05 2.02 -0.60
CA VAL A 198 4.34 0.84 -0.08
C VAL A 198 4.60 -0.33 -1.02
N ILE A 199 5.13 -1.43 -0.50
CA ILE A 199 5.23 -2.71 -1.23
C ILE A 199 4.12 -3.62 -0.74
N GLU A 200 3.43 -4.24 -1.68
CA GLU A 200 2.50 -5.33 -1.38
C GLU A 200 2.84 -6.56 -2.21
N GLY A 201 2.56 -7.75 -1.71
CA GLY A 201 2.92 -8.94 -2.47
C GLY A 201 2.55 -10.27 -1.87
N VAL A 202 2.42 -11.26 -2.74
CA VAL A 202 2.24 -12.67 -2.33
C VAL A 202 3.56 -13.38 -2.05
N ALA A 203 4.61 -13.11 -2.83
CA ALA A 203 5.92 -13.76 -2.70
C ALA A 203 6.87 -13.05 -1.72
N LEU A 204 6.35 -12.69 -0.53
CA LEU A 204 7.09 -12.06 0.56
C LEU A 204 7.09 -12.97 1.79
N SER A 205 8.06 -13.90 1.85
CA SER A 205 8.24 -14.75 3.03
C SER A 205 8.63 -13.91 4.25
N VAL A 206 8.29 -14.40 5.45
CA VAL A 206 8.61 -13.67 6.68
C VAL A 206 10.12 -13.51 6.87
N ASP A 207 10.92 -14.50 6.47
CA ASP A 207 12.38 -14.40 6.53
C ASP A 207 12.93 -13.30 5.61
N ASN A 208 12.42 -13.20 4.38
CA ASN A 208 12.82 -12.11 3.48
C ASN A 208 12.36 -10.75 3.99
N ILE A 209 11.14 -10.66 4.51
CA ILE A 209 10.62 -9.45 5.15
C ILE A 209 11.54 -9.01 6.30
N ARG A 210 11.95 -9.93 7.17
CA ARG A 210 12.87 -9.66 8.29
C ARG A 210 14.23 -9.17 7.79
N LYS A 211 14.84 -9.88 6.84
CA LYS A 211 16.13 -9.50 6.22
C LYS A 211 16.07 -8.11 5.58
N LEU A 212 14.96 -7.77 4.91
CA LEU A 212 14.75 -6.44 4.35
C LEU A 212 14.62 -5.39 5.47
N ALA A 213 13.89 -5.68 6.55
CA ALA A 213 13.76 -4.76 7.68
C ALA A 213 15.07 -4.54 8.44
N GLU A 214 15.94 -5.55 8.49
CA GLU A 214 17.30 -5.44 9.07
C GLU A 214 18.19 -4.52 8.24
N LYS A 215 18.12 -4.63 6.90
CA LYS A 215 18.89 -3.81 5.97
C LYS A 215 18.35 -2.38 5.84
N HIS A 216 17.04 -2.21 5.97
CA HIS A 216 16.33 -0.95 5.72
C HIS A 216 15.67 -0.43 7.01
N PRO A 217 16.32 0.48 7.75
CA PRO A 217 15.94 0.81 9.13
C PRO A 217 14.58 1.50 9.31
N HIS A 218 13.92 1.90 8.21
CA HIS A 218 12.58 2.51 8.20
C HIS A 218 11.57 1.66 7.44
N CYS A 219 11.83 0.36 7.36
CA CYS A 219 10.92 -0.63 6.83
C CYS A 219 9.94 -1.10 7.91
N ILE A 220 8.64 -0.93 7.67
CA ILE A 220 7.56 -1.33 8.58
C ILE A 220 6.81 -2.51 7.94
N PRO A 221 7.11 -3.75 8.35
CA PRO A 221 6.47 -4.93 7.78
C PRO A 221 5.18 -5.33 8.51
N LEU A 222 4.15 -5.69 7.75
CA LEU A 222 2.89 -6.24 8.27
C LEU A 222 2.44 -7.42 7.40
N VAL A 223 1.76 -8.39 8.01
CA VAL A 223 1.17 -9.53 7.31
C VAL A 223 -0.35 -9.41 7.31
N ILE A 224 -0.97 -9.45 6.13
CA ILE A 224 -2.41 -9.33 5.95
C ILE A 224 -3.01 -10.71 5.68
N TYR A 225 -4.07 -11.05 6.41
CA TYR A 225 -4.77 -12.32 6.26
C TYR A 225 -6.29 -12.15 6.38
N ILE A 226 -7.05 -13.18 6.04
CA ILE A 226 -8.49 -13.26 6.31
C ILE A 226 -8.72 -14.45 7.22
N SER A 227 -9.25 -14.21 8.42
CA SER A 227 -9.51 -15.30 9.38
C SER A 227 -10.59 -16.26 8.86
N ASN A 228 -11.72 -15.68 8.42
CA ASN A 228 -12.89 -16.43 7.95
C ASN A 228 -12.67 -16.96 6.53
N GLU A 229 -12.58 -18.28 6.43
CA GLU A 229 -12.33 -19.00 5.19
C GLU A 229 -13.40 -18.78 4.11
N HIS A 230 -14.68 -18.80 4.49
CA HIS A 230 -15.78 -18.53 3.57
C HIS A 230 -15.70 -17.13 2.97
N LYS A 231 -15.43 -16.12 3.80
CA LYS A 231 -15.23 -14.74 3.32
C LYS A 231 -13.99 -14.60 2.44
N HIS A 232 -12.97 -15.43 2.66
CA HIS A 232 -11.78 -15.46 1.82
C HIS A 232 -12.09 -16.08 0.46
N SER A 233 -12.80 -17.20 0.41
CA SER A 233 -13.18 -17.85 -0.84
C SER A 233 -14.14 -16.99 -1.68
N GLU A 234 -15.12 -16.34 -1.06
CA GLU A 234 -16.05 -15.40 -1.71
C GLU A 234 -15.32 -14.28 -2.47
N ARG A 235 -14.18 -13.81 -1.96
CA ARG A 235 -13.39 -12.76 -2.63
C ARG A 235 -12.82 -13.21 -3.97
N PHE A 236 -12.63 -14.51 -4.20
CA PHE A 236 -12.18 -15.02 -5.51
C PHE A 236 -13.30 -15.11 -6.54
N ALA A 237 -14.57 -15.16 -6.12
CA ALA A 237 -15.71 -15.05 -7.03
C ALA A 237 -15.94 -13.59 -7.46
N ILE A 238 -15.62 -12.63 -6.59
CA ILE A 238 -15.81 -11.19 -6.85
C ILE A 238 -14.71 -10.60 -7.76
N ARG A 239 -13.49 -11.16 -7.75
CA ARG A 239 -12.31 -10.57 -8.43
C ARG A 239 -12.32 -10.70 -9.98
N ALA A 240 -13.42 -11.12 -10.59
CA ALA A 240 -13.68 -10.90 -12.01
C ALA A 240 -15.19 -10.78 -12.22
N LYS A 241 -15.63 -9.93 -13.15
CA LYS A 241 -17.04 -9.72 -13.53
C LYS A 241 -17.77 -11.01 -13.98
N TYR A 242 -17.10 -12.17 -14.01
CA TYR A 242 -17.61 -13.46 -14.52
C TYR A 242 -17.10 -14.74 -13.78
N MET A 243 -16.49 -14.68 -12.58
CA MET A 243 -15.98 -15.88 -11.91
C MET A 243 -16.97 -16.51 -10.92
N THR A 244 -17.14 -17.83 -11.00
CA THR A 244 -18.00 -18.60 -10.08
C THR A 244 -17.19 -19.14 -8.89
N VAL A 245 -17.87 -19.56 -7.81
CA VAL A 245 -17.26 -20.26 -6.67
C VAL A 245 -16.91 -21.72 -7.03
N ALA A 246 -17.30 -22.20 -8.21
CA ALA A 246 -17.08 -23.59 -8.61
C ALA A 246 -15.58 -23.86 -8.88
N PRO A 247 -14.95 -24.88 -8.24
CA PRO A 247 -13.53 -25.17 -8.39
C PRO A 247 -13.07 -25.47 -9.83
N ARG A 248 -13.98 -25.97 -10.68
CA ARG A 248 -13.69 -26.32 -12.08
C ARG A 248 -13.47 -25.11 -12.99
N ALA A 249 -13.94 -23.93 -12.58
CA ALA A 249 -13.86 -22.70 -13.37
C ALA A 249 -12.96 -21.63 -12.73
N ASN A 250 -12.42 -21.89 -11.53
CA ASN A 250 -11.63 -20.90 -10.78
C ASN A 250 -10.37 -21.53 -10.18
N LYS A 251 -9.20 -21.19 -10.77
CA LYS A 251 -7.88 -21.68 -10.33
C LYS A 251 -7.61 -21.39 -8.85
N TYR A 252 -8.09 -20.27 -8.31
CA TYR A 252 -7.89 -19.91 -6.92
C TYR A 252 -8.69 -20.80 -5.97
N ILE A 253 -9.89 -21.23 -6.36
CA ILE A 253 -10.70 -22.15 -5.58
C ILE A 253 -10.08 -23.56 -5.64
N LYS A 254 -9.56 -23.99 -6.80
CA LYS A 254 -8.83 -25.27 -6.93
C LYS A 254 -7.65 -25.36 -5.97
N TYR A 255 -6.87 -24.28 -5.84
CA TYR A 255 -5.68 -24.21 -4.99
C TYR A 255 -5.91 -23.51 -3.65
N PHE A 256 -7.16 -23.44 -3.19
CA PHE A 256 -7.50 -22.66 -2.02
C PHE A 256 -6.84 -23.20 -0.75
N ASP A 257 -6.76 -24.52 -0.59
CA ASP A 257 -6.06 -25.15 0.53
C ASP A 257 -4.57 -24.78 0.57
N ASN A 258 -3.90 -24.74 -0.59
CA ASN A 258 -2.51 -24.28 -0.69
C ASN A 258 -2.38 -22.80 -0.29
N ILE A 259 -3.32 -21.95 -0.71
CA ILE A 259 -3.37 -20.53 -0.32
C ILE A 259 -3.54 -20.39 1.21
N ARG A 260 -4.39 -21.21 1.83
CA ARG A 260 -4.61 -21.22 3.28
C ARG A 260 -3.42 -21.80 4.05
N LEU A 261 -2.75 -22.80 3.49
CA LEU A 261 -1.52 -23.38 4.04
C LEU A 261 -0.40 -22.34 4.10
N ILE A 262 -0.14 -21.63 2.99
CA ILE A 262 0.84 -20.53 2.95
C ILE A 262 0.45 -19.41 3.93
N GLN A 263 -0.84 -19.07 4.02
CA GLN A 263 -1.29 -18.05 4.97
C GLN A 263 -0.97 -18.45 6.41
N SER A 264 -1.24 -19.71 6.77
CA SER A 264 -1.00 -20.23 8.12
C SER A 264 0.50 -20.22 8.45
N HIS A 265 1.33 -20.63 7.49
CA HIS A 265 2.79 -20.56 7.58
C HIS A 265 3.30 -19.13 7.82
N LEU A 266 2.84 -18.17 7.01
CA LEU A 266 3.19 -16.75 7.16
C LEU A 266 2.78 -16.20 8.53
N CYS A 267 1.56 -16.48 8.98
CA CYS A 267 1.09 -16.01 10.29
C CYS A 267 1.91 -16.63 11.44
N GLN A 268 2.24 -17.91 11.36
CA GLN A 268 3.03 -18.59 12.38
C GLN A 268 4.46 -18.02 12.46
N GLN A 269 5.13 -17.85 11.32
CA GLN A 269 6.46 -17.25 11.28
C GLN A 269 6.44 -15.78 11.73
N ALA A 270 5.44 -15.00 11.29
CA ALA A 270 5.32 -13.58 11.67
C ALA A 270 5.24 -13.41 13.20
N ASN A 271 4.48 -14.27 13.87
CA ASN A 271 4.37 -14.26 15.34
C ASN A 271 5.71 -14.54 16.03
N GLN A 272 6.58 -15.38 15.47
CA GLN A 272 7.90 -15.69 16.05
C GLN A 272 8.82 -14.45 16.09
N PHE A 273 8.73 -13.61 15.08
CA PHE A 273 9.51 -12.37 14.94
C PHE A 273 8.78 -11.12 15.41
N LEU A 274 7.57 -11.28 15.99
CA LEU A 274 6.71 -10.18 16.44
C LEU A 274 6.31 -9.22 15.32
N ILE A 275 6.15 -9.74 14.10
CA ILE A 275 5.60 -9.00 12.96
C ILE A 275 4.07 -9.04 13.07
N PRO A 276 3.38 -7.89 13.10
CA PRO A 276 1.92 -7.85 13.22
C PRO A 276 1.19 -8.59 12.10
N THR A 277 0.19 -9.39 12.49
CA THR A 277 -0.76 -10.02 11.57
C THR A 277 -2.12 -9.31 11.67
N VAL A 278 -2.67 -8.85 10.54
CA VAL A 278 -3.89 -8.05 10.48
C VAL A 278 -4.99 -8.80 9.74
N ASP A 279 -6.08 -9.09 10.44
CA ASP A 279 -7.29 -9.70 9.87
C ASP A 279 -8.09 -8.67 9.06
N ASN A 280 -7.99 -8.77 7.74
CA ASN A 280 -8.66 -7.88 6.80
C ASN A 280 -10.11 -8.28 6.49
N THR A 281 -10.80 -8.93 7.43
CA THR A 281 -12.25 -9.18 7.31
C THR A 281 -13.06 -7.88 7.23
N ASN A 282 -12.56 -6.77 7.80
CA ASN A 282 -13.13 -5.43 7.66
C ASN A 282 -12.05 -4.44 7.20
N VAL A 283 -12.21 -3.91 5.98
CA VAL A 283 -11.21 -3.05 5.33
C VAL A 283 -11.00 -1.74 6.07
N ASP A 284 -12.08 -1.06 6.49
CA ASP A 284 -11.99 0.24 7.18
C ASP A 284 -11.26 0.12 8.52
N ARG A 285 -11.57 -0.93 9.28
CA ARG A 285 -10.91 -1.23 10.55
C ARG A 285 -9.44 -1.52 10.33
N SER A 286 -9.13 -2.37 9.35
CA SER A 286 -7.75 -2.75 9.04
C SER A 286 -6.94 -1.54 8.61
N LEU A 287 -7.49 -0.71 7.70
CA LEU A 287 -6.88 0.53 7.27
C LEU A 287 -6.61 1.50 8.43
N ALA A 288 -7.56 1.64 9.38
CA ALA A 288 -7.38 2.49 10.55
C ALA A 288 -6.27 1.97 11.47
N ILE A 289 -6.21 0.65 11.70
CA ILE A 289 -5.15 0.02 12.51
C ILE A 289 -3.78 0.20 11.83
N LEU A 290 -3.68 -0.11 10.54
CA LEU A 290 -2.44 0.02 9.76
C LEU A 290 -1.91 1.45 9.79
N HIS A 291 -2.76 2.43 9.46
CA HIS A 291 -2.41 3.85 9.43
C HIS A 291 -1.92 4.34 10.80
N THR A 292 -2.68 4.07 11.87
CA THR A 292 -2.31 4.51 13.23
C THR A 292 -1.03 3.82 13.70
N THR A 293 -0.86 2.52 13.40
CA THR A 293 0.35 1.77 13.78
C THR A 293 1.58 2.36 13.11
N VAL A 294 1.52 2.64 11.80
CA VAL A 294 2.64 3.24 11.06
C VAL A 294 3.04 4.60 11.65
N VAL A 295 2.07 5.49 11.87
CA VAL A 295 2.33 6.82 12.46
C VAL A 295 2.94 6.69 13.86
N ASN A 296 2.36 5.87 14.74
CA ASN A 296 2.85 5.67 16.10
C ASN A 296 4.27 5.11 16.13
N VAL A 297 4.57 4.13 15.27
CA VAL A 297 5.90 3.52 15.17
C VAL A 297 6.93 4.56 14.74
N MET A 298 6.64 5.35 13.71
CA MET A 298 7.55 6.40 13.23
C MET A 298 7.77 7.48 14.31
N SER A 299 6.70 7.87 15.00
CA SER A 299 6.70 8.85 16.09
C SER A 299 7.53 8.36 17.28
N ARG A 300 7.37 7.08 17.64
CA ARG A 300 8.16 6.44 18.71
C ARG A 300 9.62 6.31 18.34
N LEU A 301 9.96 5.87 17.12
CA LEU A 301 11.34 5.81 16.64
C LEU A 301 12.03 7.18 16.71
N GLN A 302 11.34 8.24 16.30
CA GLN A 302 11.88 9.60 16.38
C GLN A 302 12.08 10.06 17.83
N SER A 303 11.15 9.71 18.73
CA SER A 303 11.21 10.10 20.14
C SER A 303 12.38 9.45 20.89
N ILE A 304 12.68 8.17 20.60
CA ILE A 304 13.77 7.43 21.25
C ILE A 304 15.10 7.53 20.49
N GLY A 305 15.12 8.16 19.31
CA GLY A 305 16.31 8.24 18.45
C GLY A 305 16.79 6.89 17.91
N ALA A 306 15.92 5.90 17.81
CA ALA A 306 16.29 4.57 17.31
C ALA A 306 16.44 4.58 15.79
N SER A 307 17.54 4.00 15.31
CA SER A 307 17.84 3.89 13.90
C SER A 307 17.00 2.80 13.22
N SER A 308 16.79 1.65 13.87
CA SER A 308 16.11 0.47 13.31
C SER A 308 14.93 -0.01 14.16
N LEU A 309 13.98 -0.70 13.50
CA LEU A 309 12.87 -1.42 14.16
C LEU A 309 13.24 -2.83 14.59
N VAL A 310 14.28 -3.40 13.99
CA VAL A 310 14.71 -4.76 14.28
C VAL A 310 15.71 -4.71 15.43
N ASP A 311 15.42 -5.48 16.47
CA ASP A 311 16.36 -5.67 17.57
C ASP A 311 17.56 -6.50 17.09
N PRO A 312 18.80 -5.98 17.17
CA PRO A 312 19.97 -6.64 16.58
C PRO A 312 20.37 -7.94 17.29
N ALA A 313 19.94 -8.15 18.55
CA ALA A 313 20.25 -9.35 19.31
C ALA A 313 19.28 -10.50 19.02
N THR A 314 18.01 -10.19 18.78
CA THR A 314 16.95 -11.20 18.64
C THR A 314 16.33 -11.28 17.25
N GLY A 315 16.55 -10.29 16.39
CA GLY A 315 15.89 -10.19 15.09
C GLY A 315 14.39 -9.86 15.17
N LYS A 316 13.87 -9.51 16.35
CA LYS A 316 12.44 -9.28 16.61
C LYS A 316 12.06 -7.81 16.54
N LEU A 317 10.81 -7.52 16.21
CA LEU A 317 10.30 -6.16 16.04
C LEU A 317 9.44 -5.71 17.23
N PHE A 318 10.02 -5.63 18.43
CA PHE A 318 9.30 -5.30 19.67
C PHE A 318 8.53 -3.98 19.61
N ILE A 319 9.16 -2.91 19.11
CA ILE A 319 8.53 -1.57 19.02
C ILE A 319 7.28 -1.63 18.14
N LEU A 320 7.40 -2.29 16.99
CA LEU A 320 6.29 -2.45 16.04
C LEU A 320 5.14 -3.24 16.67
N HIS A 321 5.46 -4.36 17.31
CA HIS A 321 4.46 -5.21 17.96
C HIS A 321 3.74 -4.48 19.08
N GLU A 322 4.45 -3.80 19.98
CA GLU A 322 3.84 -3.06 21.08
C GLU A 322 2.92 -1.95 20.58
N GLU A 323 3.33 -1.16 19.59
CA GLU A 323 2.47 -0.11 19.03
C GLU A 323 1.25 -0.70 18.32
N TYR A 324 1.43 -1.79 17.58
CA TYR A 324 0.31 -2.51 16.97
C TYR A 324 -0.69 -3.01 18.01
N THR A 325 -0.23 -3.70 19.06
CA THR A 325 -1.09 -4.24 20.12
C THR A 325 -1.89 -3.13 20.81
N LYS A 326 -1.24 -2.01 21.17
CA LYS A 326 -1.92 -0.84 21.75
C LYS A 326 -3.06 -0.33 20.85
N VAL A 327 -2.79 -0.18 19.55
CA VAL A 327 -3.77 0.30 18.57
C VAL A 327 -4.90 -0.71 18.37
N TYR A 328 -4.57 -1.99 18.29
CA TYR A 328 -5.52 -3.08 18.12
C TYR A 328 -6.49 -3.15 19.31
N GLU A 329 -5.99 -3.18 20.54
CA GLU A 329 -6.79 -3.22 21.76
C GLU A 329 -7.70 -1.98 21.91
N ALA A 330 -7.17 -0.79 21.63
CA ALA A 330 -7.96 0.44 21.63
C ALA A 330 -9.10 0.40 20.60
N THR A 331 -8.87 -0.25 19.45
CA THR A 331 -9.87 -0.41 18.40
C THR A 331 -10.95 -1.44 18.79
N TRP A 332 -10.58 -2.50 19.51
CA TRP A 332 -11.51 -3.54 19.96
C TRP A 332 -12.27 -3.20 21.26
N SER A 333 -11.81 -2.21 22.04
CA SER A 333 -12.55 -1.69 23.19
C SER A 333 -13.87 -1.05 22.76
N SER A 334 -14.98 -1.74 23.01
CA SER A 334 -16.33 -1.36 22.54
C SER A 334 -16.74 0.06 22.95
N LYS A 335 -16.23 0.60 24.07
CA LYS A 335 -16.50 1.98 24.52
C LYS A 335 -15.83 3.05 23.64
N GLN A 336 -14.62 2.80 23.16
CA GLN A 336 -13.89 3.74 22.30
C GLN A 336 -14.37 3.64 20.84
N MET A 337 -14.65 2.42 20.36
CA MET A 337 -15.26 2.21 19.04
C MET A 337 -16.68 2.81 18.97
N LEU A 338 -17.54 2.58 19.97
CA LEU A 338 -18.88 3.22 20.04
C LEU A 338 -18.79 4.74 20.17
N ARG A 339 -17.80 5.30 20.87
CA ARG A 339 -17.56 6.76 20.90
C ARG A 339 -17.18 7.29 19.52
N ARG A 340 -16.24 6.63 18.83
CA ARG A 340 -15.81 7.02 17.46
C ARG A 340 -16.95 6.88 16.44
N ILE A 341 -17.77 5.83 16.54
CA ILE A 341 -18.94 5.61 15.67
C ILE A 341 -20.08 6.60 16.00
N ARG A 342 -20.41 6.85 17.27
CA ARG A 342 -21.45 7.82 17.66
C ARG A 342 -21.06 9.26 17.32
N GLN A 343 -19.77 9.60 17.42
CA GLN A 343 -19.25 10.88 16.91
C GLN A 343 -19.37 10.99 15.38
N ASN A 344 -19.29 9.86 14.65
CA ASN A 344 -19.51 9.81 13.21
C ASN A 344 -21.00 9.87 12.81
N SER A 345 -21.92 9.23 13.54
CA SER A 345 -23.33 9.13 13.15
C SER A 345 -24.18 10.36 13.49
N VAL A 346 -23.89 11.07 14.58
CA VAL A 346 -24.65 12.28 14.98
C VAL A 346 -24.41 13.45 14.01
N ARG A 347 -23.30 13.45 13.24
CA ARG A 347 -22.98 14.48 12.25
C ARG A 347 -23.65 14.31 10.89
N SER A 348 -24.02 13.08 10.49
CA SER A 348 -24.73 12.86 9.23
C SER A 348 -26.19 13.37 9.26
N ARG A 349 -26.75 13.62 10.45
CA ARG A 349 -28.14 14.04 10.65
C ARG A 349 -28.31 15.55 10.95
N ARG A 350 -27.23 16.33 10.96
CA ARG A 350 -27.26 17.77 11.33
C ARG A 350 -26.70 18.71 10.25
N GLN A 351 -26.76 18.33 8.98
CA GLN A 351 -26.75 19.31 7.90
C GLN A 351 -28.19 19.50 7.42
N PRO A 352 -28.87 20.60 7.80
CA PRO A 352 -29.98 21.05 6.98
C PRO A 352 -29.36 21.51 5.65
N THR A 353 -29.66 20.80 4.57
CA THR A 353 -29.35 21.27 3.23
C THR A 353 -30.12 22.57 3.02
N ARG A 354 -29.44 23.61 2.53
CA ARG A 354 -29.98 24.94 2.24
C ARG A 354 -31.05 24.95 1.12
N ALA A 355 -31.59 23.77 0.78
CA ALA A 355 -32.63 23.52 -0.20
C ALA A 355 -34.03 23.35 0.44
N SER A 356 -34.15 23.31 1.78
CA SER A 356 -35.44 23.12 2.46
C SER A 356 -36.13 24.41 2.94
N GLU A 357 -35.58 25.59 2.69
CA GLU A 357 -36.18 26.89 3.08
C GLU A 357 -36.88 27.63 1.93
N ILE A 358 -36.87 27.07 0.71
CA ILE A 358 -37.56 27.68 -0.45
C ILE A 358 -38.88 26.95 -0.79
N ALA A 359 -39.12 25.75 -0.24
CA ALA A 359 -40.31 24.95 -0.54
C ALA A 359 -41.52 25.20 0.39
N ALA A 360 -41.46 26.18 1.29
CA ALA A 360 -42.53 26.48 2.26
C ALA A 360 -43.36 27.74 1.93
N ALA A 361 -43.16 28.36 0.76
CA ALA A 361 -43.84 29.61 0.39
C ALA A 361 -44.80 29.50 -0.82
N GLU A 362 -44.91 28.35 -1.48
CA GLU A 362 -45.83 28.18 -2.63
C GLU A 362 -46.65 26.89 -2.48
N SER A 363 -47.66 26.95 -1.61
CA SER A 363 -48.80 26.03 -1.68
C SER A 363 -50.08 26.84 -1.88
N CYS A 364 -50.40 27.16 -3.12
CA CYS A 364 -51.72 27.60 -3.53
C CYS A 364 -52.00 27.11 -4.95
N GLY A 365 -53.08 26.33 -5.13
CA GLY A 365 -53.72 26.15 -6.43
C GLY A 365 -53.51 24.81 -7.14
N SER A 366 -54.40 23.86 -6.84
CA SER A 366 -55.14 22.97 -7.76
C SER A 366 -54.60 22.66 -9.19
N GLY A 367 -54.62 21.38 -9.56
CA GLY A 367 -54.76 20.97 -10.97
C GLY A 367 -54.40 19.51 -11.22
N GLN A 368 -55.39 18.71 -11.64
CA GLN A 368 -55.25 17.34 -12.13
C GLN A 368 -54.47 17.30 -13.46
N GLU A 369 -53.71 16.23 -13.74
CA GLU A 369 -53.97 15.28 -14.84
C GLU A 369 -52.80 14.29 -15.08
N GLN A 370 -53.19 13.16 -15.65
CA GLN A 370 -52.42 11.97 -16.00
C GLN A 370 -51.41 12.23 -17.13
N ALA A 371 -50.28 11.49 -17.14
CA ALA A 371 -49.89 10.64 -18.28
C ALA A 371 -48.54 9.94 -18.04
N SER A 372 -48.50 8.71 -18.54
CA SER A 372 -47.39 7.77 -18.70
C SER A 372 -46.19 8.32 -19.49
N CYS A 373 -44.97 7.86 -19.14
CA CYS A 373 -44.04 7.22 -20.07
C CYS A 373 -42.77 6.76 -19.36
N SER A 374 -42.28 5.58 -19.74
CA SER A 374 -41.01 4.97 -19.37
C SER A 374 -39.81 5.79 -19.88
N PRO A 375 -38.63 5.67 -19.27
CA PRO A 375 -37.34 5.78 -19.96
C PRO A 375 -36.68 4.39 -20.02
N GLY A 376 -36.07 3.96 -21.12
CA GLY A 376 -35.21 4.76 -21.99
C GLY A 376 -33.78 4.51 -21.53
N GLU A 377 -33.15 3.54 -22.17
CA GLU A 377 -31.75 3.15 -22.00
C GLU A 377 -30.85 4.33 -22.42
N GLU A 378 -29.89 4.70 -21.57
CA GLU A 378 -28.74 5.49 -21.96
C GLU A 378 -27.48 4.66 -21.67
N GLU A 379 -26.82 4.29 -22.76
CA GLU A 379 -25.47 3.76 -22.82
C GLU A 379 -24.49 4.86 -22.40
N ASP A 380 -23.58 4.54 -21.48
CA ASP A 380 -22.39 5.35 -21.23
C ASP A 380 -21.13 4.51 -21.45
N ALA A 381 -20.23 5.15 -22.20
CA ALA A 381 -19.06 4.64 -22.89
C ALA A 381 -18.05 3.85 -22.04
N ASP A 382 -17.53 2.81 -22.67
CA ASP A 382 -16.39 2.01 -22.26
C ASP A 382 -15.09 2.84 -22.18
N GLU A 383 -14.42 2.80 -21.02
CA GLU A 383 -12.97 2.95 -20.92
C GLU A 383 -12.38 1.55 -20.74
N GLU A 384 -11.63 1.12 -21.75
CA GLU A 384 -10.93 -0.17 -21.82
C GLU A 384 -9.84 -0.24 -20.74
N ASP A 385 -9.97 -1.19 -19.81
CA ASP A 385 -8.90 -1.56 -18.89
C ASP A 385 -8.39 -2.97 -19.23
N ALA A 386 -7.07 -3.07 -19.31
CA ALA A 386 -6.31 -4.14 -19.95
C ALA A 386 -6.63 -5.54 -19.42
N SER A 387 -6.79 -6.48 -20.35
CA SER A 387 -7.04 -7.89 -20.07
C SER A 387 -5.77 -8.62 -19.62
N ASP A 388 -5.82 -9.20 -18.42
CA ASP A 388 -4.87 -10.21 -17.94
C ASP A 388 -5.06 -11.51 -18.74
N GLN A 389 -4.27 -11.71 -19.80
CA GLN A 389 -4.07 -13.01 -20.43
C GLN A 389 -2.68 -13.53 -20.06
N GLU A 390 -2.61 -14.45 -19.08
CA GLU A 390 -1.41 -15.27 -18.87
C GLU A 390 -1.50 -16.47 -19.83
N GLU A 391 -0.66 -16.49 -20.88
CA GLU A 391 -0.54 -17.62 -21.82
C GLU A 391 -0.05 -18.91 -21.14
N GLU A 392 -0.74 -20.03 -21.40
CA GLU A 392 -0.32 -21.38 -21.02
C GLU A 392 0.92 -21.85 -21.82
N PRO A 393 1.80 -22.70 -21.26
CA PRO A 393 2.77 -23.45 -22.06
C PRO A 393 2.08 -24.62 -22.79
N PRO A 394 2.48 -24.96 -24.03
CA PRO A 394 1.86 -26.06 -24.77
C PRO A 394 2.18 -27.41 -24.13
N GLY A 395 1.15 -28.18 -23.85
CA GLY A 395 1.25 -29.55 -23.34
C GLY A 395 1.87 -30.50 -24.37
N THR A 396 2.83 -31.30 -23.91
CA THR A 396 3.41 -32.40 -24.68
C THR A 396 2.39 -33.52 -24.82
N HIS A 397 1.75 -33.62 -25.99
CA HIS A 397 1.02 -34.82 -26.38
C HIS A 397 1.96 -35.80 -27.10
N ASP A 398 2.03 -36.97 -26.50
CA ASP A 398 2.60 -38.22 -26.99
C ASP A 398 1.98 -38.62 -28.34
N MET A 399 2.81 -38.89 -29.36
CA MET A 399 2.39 -39.65 -30.54
C MET A 399 3.55 -40.52 -31.06
N SER A 400 3.44 -41.80 -30.73
CA SER A 400 4.05 -42.92 -31.43
C SER A 400 3.52 -43.07 -32.87
N ALA A 401 4.39 -43.59 -33.74
CA ALA A 401 4.13 -44.23 -35.05
C ALA A 401 4.04 -43.33 -36.31
N ALA A 402 5.09 -43.34 -37.14
CA ALA A 402 5.13 -44.09 -38.40
C ALA A 402 6.38 -43.76 -39.26
N GLN A 403 7.15 -44.81 -39.57
CA GLN A 403 8.02 -44.97 -40.76
C GLN A 403 7.17 -44.77 -42.05
N GLN A 404 7.62 -44.38 -43.26
CA GLN A 404 8.88 -44.55 -43.98
C GLN A 404 8.80 -43.84 -45.38
N ILE A 405 9.96 -43.48 -45.96
CA ILE A 405 10.34 -43.44 -47.41
C ILE A 405 10.02 -42.19 -48.30
N SER A 406 11.07 -41.44 -48.69
CA SER A 406 11.65 -41.29 -50.07
C SER A 406 12.41 -39.95 -50.25
N SER A 407 13.76 -39.98 -50.33
CA SER A 407 14.63 -39.64 -51.50
C SER A 407 14.32 -38.31 -52.21
N SER A 408 15.19 -37.30 -52.41
CA SER A 408 16.62 -37.26 -52.83
C SER A 408 17.15 -35.79 -52.75
N PRO A 409 18.45 -35.50 -53.03
CA PRO A 409 19.24 -34.40 -52.43
C PRO A 409 19.61 -33.22 -53.38
N LEU A 410 20.15 -32.14 -52.81
CA LEU A 410 21.37 -31.37 -53.23
C LEU A 410 21.35 -29.94 -52.67
N GLY A 411 22.48 -29.47 -52.08
CA GLY A 411 22.59 -28.07 -51.63
C GLY A 411 23.79 -27.72 -50.74
N VAL A 412 25.00 -28.05 -51.19
CA VAL A 412 26.30 -27.38 -50.98
C VAL A 412 26.49 -26.44 -49.77
N ILE A 413 27.44 -26.85 -48.91
CA ILE A 413 28.15 -26.06 -47.90
C ILE A 413 29.19 -25.15 -48.58
N GLN A 414 29.24 -23.86 -48.20
CA GLN A 414 30.52 -23.13 -48.23
C GLN A 414 30.58 -22.08 -47.12
N MET A 415 31.53 -22.29 -46.20
CA MET A 415 31.97 -21.35 -45.17
C MET A 415 32.78 -20.21 -45.79
N HIS A 416 32.61 -18.99 -45.29
CA HIS A 416 33.64 -17.98 -45.34
C HIS A 416 33.81 -17.33 -43.95
N GLN A 417 34.92 -17.70 -43.31
CA GLN A 417 35.53 -16.93 -42.22
C GLN A 417 36.25 -15.72 -42.85
N THR A 418 36.05 -14.54 -42.27
CA THR A 418 36.98 -13.41 -42.39
C THR A 418 37.23 -12.87 -40.99
N GLY A 419 38.50 -12.97 -40.57
CA GLY A 419 38.97 -12.46 -39.29
C GLY A 419 39.27 -10.97 -39.35
N LEU A 420 39.14 -10.30 -38.21
CA LEU A 420 39.86 -9.08 -37.92
C LEU A 420 40.55 -9.21 -36.57
N LYS A 421 41.88 -9.12 -36.59
CA LYS A 421 42.75 -8.87 -35.44
C LYS A 421 43.45 -7.52 -35.66
N ALA A 422 43.51 -6.77 -34.56
CA ALA A 422 44.48 -5.73 -34.19
C ALA A 422 44.37 -4.33 -34.84
N ALA A 423 44.17 -3.32 -33.99
CA ALA A 423 45.19 -2.30 -33.75
C ALA A 423 44.93 -1.53 -32.44
N SER A 424 45.95 -1.54 -31.58
CA SER A 424 46.15 -0.67 -30.43
C SER A 424 46.54 0.75 -30.84
N ARG A 425 46.06 1.75 -30.08
CA ARG A 425 46.65 3.08 -29.73
C ARG A 425 45.58 4.17 -29.78
N PHE A 426 45.03 4.54 -28.62
CA PHE A 426 45.37 5.76 -27.87
C PHE A 426 44.75 5.68 -26.48
#